data_AF-A0A831L6R9-F1
#
_entry.id   AF-A0A831L6R9-F1
#
_cell.length_a   1.000
_cell.length_b   1.000
_cell.length_c   1.000
_cell.angle_alpha   90.00
_cell.angle_beta   90.00
_cell.angle_gamma   90.00
#
_symmetry.space_group_name_H-M   'P 1'
#
loop_
_entity.id
_entity.type
_entity.pdbx_description
1 polymer ?
#
loop_
_entity_poly.entity_id
_entity_poly.type
_entity_poly.pdbx_seq_one_letter_code
_entity_poly.pdbx_strand_id
1 'polypeptide(L)'
;MKPEHTYASLKIENIVASGKIADALDIDYLSSHLDSCTLDRKKFPGAVYHITDPKIVALLFSSGKIVMTGIHTNEEFHRALAVLREQLHAAGAAVIDDPMVAITNMVCSYDSGSKINLNKMMLTFNLENIEYEPEQFPGLVYRLKDPNIVLLIFSSGKIILTGGKTIGDVKKAIDRMIPKFLEIQ
;
A
#
# COMPACT_ATOMS: atom_id res chain seq x y z
N MET A 1 11.69 -20.42 19.36
CA MET A 1 10.37 -20.12 18.78
C MET A 1 10.06 -21.18 17.72
N LYS A 2 8.90 -21.84 17.77
CA LYS A 2 8.48 -22.80 16.73
C LYS A 2 7.95 -22.04 15.49
N PRO A 3 8.15 -22.53 14.26
CA PRO A 3 7.82 -21.82 13.00
C PRO A 3 6.32 -21.65 12.69
N GLU A 4 5.45 -22.07 13.62
CA GLU A 4 4.04 -22.36 13.36
C GLU A 4 3.13 -21.14 13.63
N HIS A 5 3.69 -20.04 14.15
CA HIS A 5 3.01 -18.78 14.45
C HIS A 5 3.45 -17.60 13.58
N THR A 6 4.23 -17.87 12.53
CA THR A 6 5.09 -16.88 11.85
C THR A 6 4.36 -15.66 11.28
N TYR A 7 3.06 -15.78 10.95
CA TYR A 7 2.26 -14.67 10.39
C TYR A 7 1.00 -14.33 11.20
N ALA A 8 0.86 -14.82 12.44
CA ALA A 8 -0.37 -14.61 13.21
C ALA A 8 -0.68 -13.12 13.47
N SER A 9 0.35 -12.29 13.61
CA SER A 9 0.24 -10.84 13.78
C SER A 9 0.28 -10.06 12.45
N LEU A 10 0.44 -10.73 11.30
CA LEU A 10 0.52 -10.07 10.00
C LEU A 10 -0.85 -9.51 9.62
N LYS A 11 -0.91 -8.19 9.44
CA LYS A 11 -2.11 -7.47 9.08
C LYS A 11 -1.86 -6.58 7.86
N ILE A 12 -2.79 -6.60 6.91
CA ILE A 12 -2.82 -5.62 5.82
C ILE A 12 -3.41 -4.33 6.38
N GLU A 13 -2.65 -3.25 6.31
CA GLU A 13 -3.08 -1.92 6.78
C GLU A 13 -3.62 -1.06 5.64
N ASN A 14 -3.07 -1.22 4.43
CA ASN A 14 -3.58 -0.54 3.23
C ASN A 14 -3.08 -1.25 1.96
N ILE A 15 -3.87 -1.18 0.91
CA ILE A 15 -3.52 -1.58 -0.44
C ILE A 15 -3.74 -0.36 -1.33
N VAL A 16 -2.78 -0.12 -2.22
CA VAL A 16 -2.86 0.90 -3.27
C VAL A 16 -2.89 0.20 -4.60
N ALA A 17 -3.96 0.41 -5.35
CA ALA A 17 -4.09 -0.06 -6.71
C ALA A 17 -4.02 1.12 -7.68
N SER A 18 -3.44 0.90 -8.87
CA SER A 18 -3.44 1.91 -9.90
C SER A 18 -3.39 1.28 -11.28
N GLY A 19 -3.81 2.05 -12.29
CA GLY A 19 -3.86 1.57 -13.65
C GLY A 19 -4.65 2.48 -14.56
N LYS A 20 -4.95 2.00 -15.75
CA LYS A 20 -5.71 2.73 -16.77
C LYS A 20 -7.13 2.18 -16.84
N ILE A 21 -8.13 3.05 -16.69
CA ILE A 21 -9.56 2.70 -16.78
C ILE A 21 -10.21 3.22 -18.08
N ALA A 22 -9.65 4.26 -18.68
CA ALA A 22 -10.14 4.87 -19.92
C ALA A 22 -8.96 5.41 -20.72
N ASP A 23 -9.15 5.70 -22.02
CA ASP A 23 -8.12 6.38 -22.81
C ASP A 23 -7.95 7.84 -22.42
N ALA A 24 -9.05 8.49 -22.07
CA ALA A 24 -9.09 9.82 -21.49
C ALA A 24 -10.34 9.95 -20.60
N LEU A 25 -10.28 10.85 -19.62
CA LEU A 25 -11.43 11.22 -18.81
C LEU A 25 -11.59 12.74 -18.83
N ASP A 26 -12.81 13.20 -19.08
CA ASP A 26 -13.17 14.59 -18.84
C ASP A 26 -13.46 14.78 -17.35
N ILE A 27 -12.41 15.04 -16.58
CA ILE A 27 -12.50 15.13 -15.11
C ILE A 27 -13.29 16.37 -14.64
N ASP A 28 -13.38 17.42 -15.46
CA ASP A 28 -14.20 18.60 -15.13
C ASP A 28 -15.68 18.24 -15.30
N TYR A 29 -16.05 17.58 -16.40
CA TYR A 29 -17.39 17.05 -16.61
C TYR A 29 -17.77 16.05 -15.51
N LEU A 30 -16.92 15.06 -15.23
CA LEU A 30 -17.19 14.06 -14.19
C LEU A 30 -17.36 14.69 -12.81
N SER A 31 -16.53 15.67 -12.44
CA SER A 31 -16.65 16.36 -11.15
C SER A 31 -17.94 17.17 -10.98
N SER A 32 -18.59 17.55 -12.09
CA SER A 32 -19.87 18.28 -12.06
C SER A 32 -21.09 17.38 -12.18
N HIS A 33 -20.93 16.13 -12.61
CA HIS A 33 -22.02 15.18 -12.87
C HIS A 33 -22.04 13.99 -11.90
N LEU A 34 -20.99 13.79 -11.10
CA LEU A 34 -20.91 12.76 -10.09
C LEU A 34 -20.85 13.39 -8.70
N ASP A 35 -21.87 13.12 -7.87
CA ASP A 35 -22.00 13.72 -6.53
C ASP A 35 -20.80 13.47 -5.60
N SER A 36 -20.14 12.32 -5.76
CA SER A 36 -18.98 11.93 -4.94
C SER A 36 -17.63 12.30 -5.56
N CYS A 37 -17.63 13.11 -6.61
CA CYS A 37 -16.43 13.52 -7.34
C CYS A 37 -16.12 14.99 -7.09
N THR A 38 -14.92 15.28 -6.60
CA THR A 38 -14.47 16.66 -6.33
C THR A 38 -13.22 16.99 -7.13
N LEU A 39 -13.09 18.26 -7.56
CA LEU A 39 -11.93 18.73 -8.32
C LEU A 39 -11.47 20.09 -7.79
N ASP A 40 -10.26 20.13 -7.22
CA ASP A 40 -9.59 21.36 -6.79
C ASP A 40 -8.17 21.38 -7.38
N ARG A 41 -8.05 21.94 -8.60
CA ARG A 41 -6.78 22.00 -9.35
C ARG A 41 -5.68 22.78 -8.65
N LYS A 42 -6.00 23.62 -7.65
CA LYS A 42 -4.99 24.33 -6.86
C LYS A 42 -4.32 23.40 -5.84
N LYS A 43 -5.04 22.37 -5.38
CA LYS A 43 -4.53 21.40 -4.40
C LYS A 43 -4.04 20.11 -5.04
N PHE A 44 -4.72 19.62 -6.07
CA PHE A 44 -4.45 18.32 -6.68
C PHE A 44 -4.80 18.32 -8.18
N PRO A 45 -3.94 17.77 -9.06
CA PRO A 45 -4.15 17.83 -10.51
C PRO A 45 -5.24 16.90 -11.07
N GLY A 46 -5.78 15.99 -10.26
CA GLY A 46 -6.85 15.07 -10.65
C GLY A 46 -8.16 15.35 -9.91
N ALA A 47 -9.21 14.61 -10.27
CA ALA A 47 -10.43 14.58 -9.48
C ALA A 47 -10.33 13.50 -8.39
N VAL A 48 -11.01 13.72 -7.27
CA VAL A 48 -11.09 12.80 -6.14
C VAL A 48 -12.51 12.26 -6.07
N TYR A 49 -12.67 10.97 -6.34
CA TYR A 49 -13.93 10.25 -6.25
C TYR A 49 -13.98 9.40 -4.97
N HIS A 50 -15.01 9.59 -4.16
CA HIS A 50 -15.22 8.86 -2.92
C HIS A 50 -16.21 7.72 -3.11
N ILE A 51 -15.77 6.49 -2.84
CA ILE A 51 -16.64 5.31 -2.76
C ILE A 51 -17.00 5.11 -1.29
N THR A 52 -18.30 5.02 -1.00
CA THR A 52 -18.81 4.95 0.37
C THR A 52 -18.76 3.54 0.95
N ASP A 53 -19.05 2.52 0.13
CA ASP A 53 -18.99 1.12 0.51
C ASP A 53 -18.41 0.27 -0.63
N PRO A 54 -17.19 -0.29 -0.48
CA PRO A 54 -16.26 -0.05 0.63
C PRO A 54 -15.73 1.39 0.66
N LYS A 55 -15.32 1.87 1.85
CA LYS A 55 -14.80 3.23 2.04
C LYS A 55 -13.42 3.40 1.37
N ILE A 56 -13.41 3.76 0.10
CA ILE A 56 -12.23 3.88 -0.76
C ILE A 56 -12.20 5.24 -1.43
N VAL A 57 -10.99 5.75 -1.66
CA VAL A 57 -10.78 6.98 -2.45
C VAL A 57 -10.11 6.62 -3.76
N ALA A 58 -10.72 7.03 -4.87
CA ALA A 58 -10.17 6.91 -6.21
C ALA A 58 -9.76 8.30 -6.72
N LEU A 59 -8.49 8.45 -7.09
CA LEU A 59 -7.96 9.62 -7.77
C LEU A 59 -8.06 9.37 -9.28
N LEU A 60 -8.76 10.27 -9.98
CA LEU A 60 -9.01 10.19 -11.42
C LEU A 60 -8.17 11.24 -12.14
N PHE A 61 -7.46 10.84 -13.18
CA PHE A 61 -6.64 11.74 -13.99
C PHE A 61 -7.21 11.85 -15.40
N SER A 62 -7.01 13.01 -16.05
CA SER A 62 -7.49 13.24 -17.42
C SER A 62 -6.93 12.26 -18.45
N SER A 63 -5.78 11.65 -18.17
CA SER A 63 -5.17 10.58 -18.96
C SER A 63 -5.90 9.23 -18.87
N GLY A 64 -7.00 9.16 -18.12
CA GLY A 64 -7.71 7.92 -17.81
C GLY A 64 -6.97 6.97 -16.87
N LYS A 65 -5.85 7.42 -16.29
CA LYS A 65 -5.22 6.75 -15.15
C LYS A 65 -6.09 6.93 -13.91
N ILE A 66 -6.15 5.90 -13.08
CA ILE A 66 -6.71 5.96 -11.73
C ILE A 66 -5.71 5.48 -10.68
N VAL A 67 -5.88 5.96 -9.45
CA VAL A 67 -5.19 5.46 -8.25
C VAL A 67 -6.23 5.28 -7.14
N MET A 68 -6.36 4.07 -6.59
CA MET A 68 -7.28 3.76 -5.50
C MET A 68 -6.50 3.45 -4.22
N THR A 69 -6.94 4.01 -3.10
CA THR A 69 -6.35 3.82 -1.77
C THR A 69 -7.43 3.65 -0.71
N GLY A 70 -7.07 3.07 0.44
CA GLY A 70 -8.00 2.71 1.52
C GLY A 70 -8.55 1.30 1.38
N ILE A 71 -7.96 0.49 0.49
CA ILE A 71 -8.32 -0.91 0.29
C ILE A 71 -7.64 -1.75 1.39
N HIS A 72 -8.34 -2.70 1.99
CA HIS A 72 -7.77 -3.62 2.98
C HIS A 72 -7.80 -5.08 2.51
N THR A 73 -8.64 -5.40 1.54
CA THR A 73 -8.77 -6.77 1.00
C THR A 73 -8.87 -6.77 -0.53
N ASN A 74 -8.55 -7.92 -1.15
CA ASN A 74 -8.73 -8.09 -2.59
C ASN A 74 -10.21 -7.99 -3.00
N GLU A 75 -11.14 -8.42 -2.15
CA GLU A 75 -12.57 -8.30 -2.43
C GLU A 75 -13.01 -6.83 -2.48
N GLU A 76 -12.58 -6.01 -1.51
CA GLU A 76 -12.83 -4.56 -1.52
C GLU A 76 -12.28 -3.90 -2.78
N PHE A 77 -11.06 -4.29 -3.20
CA PHE A 77 -10.47 -3.80 -4.44
C PHE A 77 -11.36 -4.08 -5.66
N HIS A 78 -11.79 -5.34 -5.84
CA HIS A 78 -12.62 -5.72 -6.99
C HIS A 78 -14.00 -5.05 -6.95
N ARG A 79 -14.64 -4.96 -5.77
CA ARG A 79 -15.93 -4.27 -5.61
C ARG A 79 -15.81 -2.78 -5.92
N ALA A 80 -14.80 -2.09 -5.38
CA ALA A 80 -14.58 -0.68 -5.62
C ALA A 80 -14.28 -0.37 -7.10
N LEU A 81 -13.49 -1.21 -7.77
CA LEU A 81 -13.21 -1.07 -9.19
C LEU A 81 -14.50 -1.22 -10.03
N ALA A 82 -15.35 -2.19 -9.69
CA ALA A 82 -16.64 -2.40 -10.36
C ALA A 82 -17.57 -1.21 -10.16
N VAL A 83 -17.73 -0.72 -8.93
CA VAL A 83 -18.53 0.48 -8.61
C VAL A 83 -18.03 1.68 -9.40
N LEU A 84 -16.72 1.95 -9.38
CA LEU A 84 -16.15 3.08 -10.13
C LEU A 84 -16.42 2.96 -11.63
N ARG A 85 -16.25 1.76 -12.21
CA ARG A 85 -16.53 1.51 -13.63
C ARG A 85 -17.99 1.78 -13.98
N GLU A 86 -18.92 1.29 -13.16
CA GLU A 86 -20.36 1.51 -13.37
C GLU A 86 -20.72 3.00 -13.30
N GLN A 87 -20.19 3.72 -12.31
CA GLN A 87 -20.46 5.15 -12.11
C GLN A 87 -19.89 6.01 -13.25
N LEU A 88 -18.66 5.72 -13.70
CA LEU A 88 -18.06 6.38 -14.85
C LEU A 88 -18.85 6.11 -16.14
N HIS A 89 -19.26 4.86 -16.36
CA HIS A 89 -20.06 4.48 -17.52
C HIS A 89 -21.45 5.14 -17.50
N ALA A 90 -22.12 5.18 -16.35
CA ALA A 90 -23.40 5.86 -16.17
C ALA A 90 -23.31 7.37 -16.42
N ALA A 91 -22.17 7.99 -16.12
CA ALA A 91 -21.88 9.38 -16.46
C ALA A 91 -21.43 9.58 -17.93
N GLY A 92 -21.44 8.54 -18.77
CA GLY A 92 -21.12 8.63 -20.18
C GLY A 92 -19.62 8.60 -20.51
N ALA A 93 -18.75 8.26 -19.55
CA ALA A 93 -17.32 8.08 -19.83
C ALA A 93 -17.07 6.79 -20.62
N ALA A 94 -16.19 6.85 -21.62
CA ALA A 94 -15.74 5.70 -22.39
C ALA A 94 -14.72 4.87 -21.58
N VAL A 95 -15.24 4.01 -20.69
CA VAL A 95 -14.45 3.08 -19.88
C VAL A 95 -14.03 1.87 -20.72
N ILE A 96 -12.79 1.42 -20.54
CA ILE A 96 -12.25 0.20 -21.16
C ILE A 96 -12.96 -1.02 -20.56
N ASP A 97 -13.30 -2.00 -21.41
CA ASP A 97 -14.02 -3.22 -20.99
C ASP A 97 -13.27 -4.02 -19.92
N ASP A 98 -11.96 -4.19 -20.11
CA ASP A 98 -11.04 -4.83 -19.16
C ASP A 98 -9.96 -3.82 -18.70
N PRO A 99 -10.23 -3.05 -17.64
CA PRO A 99 -9.31 -2.01 -17.19
C PRO A 99 -8.05 -2.61 -16.57
N MET A 100 -6.88 -2.14 -17.01
CA MET A 100 -5.57 -2.60 -16.53
C MET A 100 -5.20 -1.99 -15.17
N VAL A 101 -6.01 -2.26 -14.14
CA VAL A 101 -5.83 -1.75 -12.78
C VAL A 101 -5.33 -2.87 -11.89
N ALA A 102 -4.18 -2.67 -11.27
CA ALA A 102 -3.52 -3.68 -10.47
C ALA A 102 -3.04 -3.12 -9.12
N ILE A 103 -2.86 -4.02 -8.15
CA ILE A 103 -2.19 -3.68 -6.89
C ILE A 103 -0.76 -3.29 -7.18
N THR A 104 -0.42 -2.05 -6.82
CA THR A 104 0.92 -1.48 -7.02
C THR A 104 1.71 -1.35 -5.73
N ASN A 105 1.02 -1.35 -4.58
CA ASN A 105 1.65 -1.35 -3.27
C ASN A 105 0.72 -1.97 -2.21
N MET A 106 1.30 -2.64 -1.25
CA MET A 106 0.66 -3.15 -0.05
C MET A 106 1.47 -2.71 1.17
N VAL A 107 0.79 -2.11 2.13
CA VAL A 107 1.33 -1.75 3.43
C VAL A 107 0.80 -2.75 4.44
N CYS A 108 1.72 -3.43 5.12
CA CYS A 108 1.39 -4.39 6.17
C CYS A 108 2.05 -4.00 7.47
N SER A 109 1.44 -4.41 8.59
CA SER A 109 2.08 -4.42 9.89
C SER A 109 2.30 -5.86 10.34
N TYR A 110 3.37 -6.06 11.10
CA TYR A 110 3.73 -7.32 11.72
C TYR A 110 4.28 -7.04 13.12
N ASP A 111 3.97 -7.90 14.08
CA ASP A 111 4.52 -7.82 15.44
C ASP A 111 5.39 -9.05 15.68
N SER A 112 6.68 -8.82 15.98
CA SER A 112 7.63 -9.89 16.30
C SER A 112 7.37 -10.54 17.67
N GLY A 113 6.51 -9.96 18.51
CA GLY A 113 6.14 -10.44 19.83
C GLY A 113 7.16 -10.10 20.93
N SER A 114 8.18 -9.31 20.62
CA SER A 114 9.28 -8.98 21.53
C SER A 114 9.95 -7.68 21.14
N LYS A 115 10.50 -6.96 22.13
CA LYS A 115 11.32 -5.76 21.88
C LYS A 115 12.55 -6.08 21.03
N ILE A 116 12.96 -5.12 20.20
CA ILE A 116 14.12 -5.23 19.31
C ILE A 116 15.14 -4.16 19.69
N ASN A 117 16.39 -4.56 19.89
CA ASN A 117 17.49 -3.63 20.09
C ASN A 117 18.01 -3.13 18.74
N LEU A 118 17.50 -1.97 18.29
CA LEU A 118 17.85 -1.38 16.99
C LEU A 118 19.34 -1.02 16.87
N ASN A 119 19.98 -0.58 17.96
CA ASN A 119 21.41 -0.30 17.98
C ASN A 119 22.23 -1.58 17.72
N LYS A 120 21.92 -2.66 18.43
CA LYS A 120 22.57 -3.96 18.23
C LYS A 120 22.32 -4.48 16.82
N MET A 121 21.12 -4.29 16.27
CA MET A 121 20.78 -4.66 14.89
C MET A 121 21.66 -3.94 13.87
N MET A 122 21.82 -2.63 14.00
CA MET A 122 22.64 -1.82 13.10
C MET A 122 24.11 -2.27 13.14
N LEU A 123 24.67 -2.45 14.35
CA LEU A 123 26.05 -2.89 14.55
C LEU A 123 26.32 -4.33 14.06
N THR A 124 25.37 -5.24 14.29
CA THR A 124 25.59 -6.69 14.04
C THR A 124 25.53 -7.02 12.57
N PHE A 125 24.55 -6.46 11.85
CA PHE A 125 24.28 -6.94 10.50
C PHE A 125 25.01 -6.17 9.41
N ASN A 126 25.65 -5.03 9.74
CA ASN A 126 26.36 -4.14 8.80
C ASN A 126 25.69 -4.09 7.42
N LEU A 127 24.34 -4.03 7.42
CA LEU A 127 23.57 -4.28 6.21
C LEU A 127 23.73 -3.05 5.35
N GLU A 128 24.17 -3.24 4.11
CA GLU A 128 24.40 -2.18 3.13
C GLU A 128 23.13 -1.37 2.77
N ASN A 129 22.02 -1.54 3.49
CA ASN A 129 20.74 -0.91 3.21
C ASN A 129 19.93 -0.62 4.52
N ILE A 130 20.61 -0.36 5.63
CA ILE A 130 20.01 0.11 6.88
C ILE A 130 20.26 1.61 7.08
N GLU A 131 19.22 2.34 7.46
CA GLU A 131 19.28 3.73 7.89
C GLU A 131 18.63 3.83 9.29
N TYR A 132 19.36 4.33 10.30
CA TYR A 132 18.83 4.52 11.65
C TYR A 132 19.40 5.77 12.31
N GLU A 133 18.57 6.81 12.40
CA GLU A 133 18.90 8.09 13.01
C GLU A 133 17.75 8.44 13.99
N PRO A 134 17.78 7.96 15.25
CA PRO A 134 16.64 8.03 16.17
C PRO A 134 16.15 9.44 16.47
N GLU A 135 17.02 10.44 16.39
CA GLU A 135 16.68 11.85 16.56
C GLU A 135 15.85 12.41 15.39
N GLN A 136 15.93 11.80 14.21
CA GLN A 136 15.15 12.17 13.02
C GLN A 136 13.91 11.29 12.86
N PHE A 137 14.05 9.97 13.10
CA PHE A 137 12.97 9.01 12.97
C PHE A 137 13.16 7.85 13.96
N PRO A 138 12.15 7.50 14.78
CA PRO A 138 12.30 6.51 15.85
C PRO A 138 12.44 5.04 15.40
N GLY A 139 12.25 4.76 14.11
CA GLY A 139 12.36 3.42 13.53
C GLY A 139 13.63 3.23 12.72
N LEU A 140 14.10 1.99 12.62
CA LEU A 140 15.17 1.60 11.69
C LEU A 140 14.56 1.30 10.32
N VAL A 141 15.06 1.92 9.27
CA VAL A 141 14.65 1.68 7.89
C VAL A 141 15.57 0.63 7.29
N TYR A 142 15.02 -0.51 6.85
CA TYR A 142 15.77 -1.54 6.16
C TYR A 142 15.18 -1.81 4.78
N ARG A 143 15.99 -1.71 3.73
CA ARG A 143 15.56 -1.95 2.34
C ARG A 143 16.04 -3.32 1.89
N LEU A 144 15.10 -4.23 1.72
CA LEU A 144 15.31 -5.54 1.13
C LEU A 144 15.18 -5.43 -0.39
N LYS A 145 16.20 -5.88 -1.14
CA LYS A 145 16.19 -5.81 -2.62
C LYS A 145 15.34 -6.90 -3.27
N ASP A 146 15.24 -8.06 -2.62
CA ASP A 146 14.48 -9.21 -3.10
C ASP A 146 13.74 -9.86 -1.91
N PRO A 147 12.39 -9.85 -1.88
CA PRO A 147 11.53 -8.95 -2.67
C PRO A 147 11.86 -7.47 -2.36
N ASN A 148 11.57 -6.59 -3.31
CA ASN A 148 11.78 -5.14 -3.15
C ASN A 148 10.78 -4.58 -2.12
N ILE A 149 11.19 -4.56 -0.85
CA ILE A 149 10.37 -4.17 0.30
C ILE A 149 11.20 -3.29 1.22
N VAL A 150 10.56 -2.25 1.74
CA VAL A 150 11.09 -1.41 2.82
C VAL A 150 10.42 -1.82 4.11
N LEU A 151 11.22 -2.07 5.13
CA LEU A 151 10.81 -2.37 6.49
C LEU A 151 11.11 -1.18 7.38
N LEU A 152 10.13 -0.75 8.16
CA LEU A 152 10.29 0.20 9.26
C LEU A 152 10.18 -0.58 10.56
N ILE A 153 11.28 -0.74 11.28
CA ILE A 153 11.42 -1.62 12.44
C ILE A 153 11.50 -0.76 13.70
N PHE A 154 10.59 -0.98 14.64
CA PHE A 154 10.52 -0.20 15.87
C PHE A 154 11.04 -1.02 17.05
N SER A 155 11.59 -0.33 18.05
CA SER A 155 12.13 -0.96 19.27
C SER A 155 11.08 -1.73 20.08
N SER A 156 9.79 -1.45 19.85
CA SER A 156 8.66 -2.18 20.43
C SER A 156 8.51 -3.61 19.90
N GLY A 157 9.10 -3.94 18.75
CA GLY A 157 8.84 -5.20 18.02
C GLY A 157 7.83 -5.05 16.88
N LYS A 158 7.17 -3.88 16.78
CA LYS A 158 6.31 -3.57 15.64
C LYS A 158 7.16 -3.33 14.39
N ILE A 159 6.72 -3.86 13.26
CA ILE A 159 7.36 -3.75 11.97
C ILE A 159 6.30 -3.32 10.95
N ILE A 160 6.59 -2.29 10.14
CA ILE A 160 5.78 -1.88 8.99
C ILE A 160 6.52 -2.30 7.72
N LEU A 161 5.83 -2.98 6.81
CA LEU A 161 6.36 -3.42 5.52
C LEU A 161 5.62 -2.71 4.39
N THR A 162 6.34 -2.15 3.43
CA THR A 162 5.78 -1.46 2.25
C THR A 162 6.61 -1.73 1.00
N GLY A 163 6.03 -1.57 -0.19
CA GLY A 163 6.67 -1.80 -1.49
C GLY A 163 6.31 -3.14 -2.13
N GLY A 164 5.80 -4.10 -1.34
CA GLY A 164 5.31 -5.37 -1.84
C GLY A 164 4.04 -5.21 -2.67
N LYS A 165 3.86 -6.05 -3.69
CA LYS A 165 2.63 -6.05 -4.52
C LYS A 165 1.69 -7.19 -4.16
N THR A 166 2.23 -8.22 -3.51
CA THR A 166 1.47 -9.38 -3.07
C THR A 166 1.76 -9.67 -1.60
N ILE A 167 0.81 -10.35 -0.93
CA ILE A 167 1.03 -10.86 0.43
C ILE A 167 2.21 -11.85 0.49
N GLY A 168 2.49 -12.53 -0.63
CA GLY A 168 3.64 -13.43 -0.75
C GLY A 168 4.97 -12.70 -0.66
N ASP A 169 5.09 -11.51 -1.25
CA ASP A 169 6.29 -10.67 -1.11
C ASP A 169 6.50 -10.28 0.35
N VAL A 170 5.44 -9.86 1.03
CA VAL A 170 5.50 -9.47 2.45
C VAL A 170 5.91 -10.64 3.33
N LYS A 171 5.32 -11.83 3.12
CA LYS A 171 5.70 -13.05 3.86
C LYS A 171 7.15 -13.43 3.64
N LYS A 172 7.64 -13.40 2.39
CA LYS A 172 9.06 -13.65 2.08
C LYS A 172 10.00 -12.66 2.78
N ALA A 173 9.62 -11.39 2.87
CA ALA A 173 10.41 -10.40 3.61
C ALA A 173 10.46 -10.73 5.11
N ILE A 174 9.34 -11.12 5.72
CA ILE A 174 9.29 -11.57 7.12
C ILE A 174 10.19 -12.80 7.33
N ASP A 175 10.10 -13.81 6.46
CA ASP A 175 10.91 -15.03 6.57
C ASP A 175 12.41 -14.76 6.50
N ARG A 176 12.84 -13.78 5.68
CA ARG A 176 14.24 -13.35 5.60
C ARG A 176 14.70 -12.57 6.83
N MET A 177 13.78 -11.98 7.58
CA MET A 177 14.09 -11.13 8.73
C MET A 177 14.07 -11.85 10.07
N ILE A 178 13.21 -12.85 10.23
CA ILE A 178 13.09 -13.60 11.49
C ILE A 178 14.43 -14.17 11.99
N PRO A 179 15.26 -14.82 11.16
CA PRO A 179 16.55 -15.33 11.62
C PRO A 179 17.44 -14.22 12.18
N LYS A 180 17.45 -13.05 11.51
CA LYS A 180 18.21 -11.87 11.95
C LYS A 180 17.71 -11.36 13.30
N PHE A 181 16.39 -11.34 13.53
CA PHE A 181 15.88 -10.91 14.85
C PHE A 181 16.29 -11.87 15.97
N LEU A 182 16.35 -13.17 15.71
CA LEU A 182 16.77 -14.17 16.70
C LEU A 182 18.26 -14.03 17.07
N GLU A 183 19.12 -13.63 16.13
CA GLU A 183 20.56 -13.43 16.37
C GLU A 183 20.88 -12.23 17.28
N ILE A 184 19.98 -11.24 17.36
CA ILE A 184 20.17 -10.02 18.16
C ILE A 184 19.41 -10.02 19.49
N GLN A 185 18.61 -11.05 19.78
CA GLN A 185 18.06 -11.23 21.11
C GLN A 185 19.13 -11.54 22.17
#